data_AF-A0A094HY26-F1
#
_entry.id   AF-A0A094HY26-F1
#
_cell.length_a   1.000
_cell.length_b   1.000
_cell.length_c   1.000
_cell.angle_alpha   90.00
_cell.angle_beta   90.00
_cell.angle_gamma   90.00
#
_symmetry.space_group_name_H-M   'P 1'
#
loop_
_entity.id
_entity.type
_entity.pdbx_description
1 polymer ?
#
loop_
_entity_poly.entity_id
_entity_poly.type
_entity_poly.pdbx_seq_one_letter_code
_entity_poly.pdbx_strand_id
1 'polypeptide(L)'
;MSPLLVIPGSPRFKREWQRPICRNLRSLHQPTWGFTIFHTVYTPQSDVQFPLFLAKVDAYVESSIDYELSPRNFGVPSPEPPFDSGPNEEMKRRYANDVIENPGLDGASIDDVRAAFTKWLKDNRVDLELHQLYARHRVCIMVDEAVLDSIEAGLEDLN
;
A
#
# COMPACT_ATOMS: atom_id res chain seq x y z
N MET A 1 2.78 -26.45 -14.66
CA MET A 1 1.73 -25.68 -15.36
C MET A 1 2.41 -24.79 -16.38
N SER A 2 2.10 -24.95 -17.67
CA SER A 2 2.73 -24.14 -18.72
C SER A 2 2.29 -22.68 -18.60
N PRO A 3 3.21 -21.70 -18.73
CA PRO A 3 2.82 -20.31 -18.80
C PRO A 3 1.97 -20.14 -20.06
N LEU A 4 0.70 -19.80 -19.88
CA LEU A 4 -0.22 -19.55 -20.99
C LEU A 4 0.31 -18.34 -21.74
N LEU A 5 0.95 -18.58 -22.88
CA LEU A 5 1.41 -17.57 -23.83
C LEU A 5 0.22 -16.66 -24.16
N VAL A 6 0.20 -15.48 -23.54
CA VAL A 6 -0.82 -14.49 -23.80
C VAL A 6 -0.52 -13.90 -25.18
N ILE A 7 -1.24 -14.36 -26.20
CA ILE A 7 -1.07 -13.91 -27.58
C ILE A 7 -1.45 -12.42 -27.66
N PRO A 8 -0.53 -11.53 -28.09
CA PRO A 8 -0.83 -10.12 -28.29
C PRO A 8 -2.06 -9.93 -29.20
N GLY A 9 -3.02 -9.12 -28.75
CA GLY A 9 -4.26 -8.86 -29.50
C GLY A 9 -5.43 -9.84 -29.26
N SER A 10 -5.23 -10.93 -28.51
CA SER A 10 -6.33 -11.82 -28.12
C SER A 10 -7.32 -11.15 -27.13
N PRO A 11 -8.59 -11.58 -27.06
CA PRO A 11 -9.53 -11.09 -26.05
C PRO A 11 -9.00 -11.24 -24.62
N ARG A 12 -8.29 -12.34 -24.34
CA ARG A 12 -7.63 -12.57 -23.06
C ARG A 12 -6.51 -11.57 -22.79
N PHE A 13 -5.66 -11.28 -23.79
CA PHE A 13 -4.65 -10.22 -23.68
C PHE A 13 -5.30 -8.87 -23.38
N LYS A 14 -6.38 -8.51 -24.07
CA LYS A 14 -7.08 -7.25 -23.85
C LYS A 14 -7.66 -7.16 -22.44
N ARG A 15 -8.27 -8.25 -21.96
CA ARG A 15 -8.82 -8.38 -20.59
C ARG A 15 -7.71 -8.20 -19.54
N GLU A 16 -6.60 -8.94 -19.65
CA GLU A 16 -5.44 -8.79 -18.75
C GLU A 16 -4.83 -7.39 -18.82
N TRP A 17 -4.69 -6.83 -20.02
CA TRP A 17 -4.09 -5.53 -20.23
C TRP A 17 -4.89 -4.40 -19.59
N GLN A 18 -6.23 -4.52 -19.59
CA GLN A 18 -7.15 -3.52 -19.06
C GLN A 18 -7.25 -3.53 -17.53
N ARG A 19 -6.79 -4.59 -16.86
CA ARG A 19 -6.82 -4.71 -15.40
C ARG A 19 -6.15 -3.51 -14.73
N PRO A 20 -6.76 -2.94 -13.66
CA PRO A 20 -6.16 -1.90 -12.84
C PRO A 20 -4.74 -2.25 -12.40
N ILE A 21 -4.48 -3.48 -11.95
CA ILE A 21 -3.16 -3.88 -11.46
C ILE A 21 -2.07 -3.78 -12.54
N CYS A 22 -2.38 -4.21 -13.77
CA CYS A 22 -1.49 -4.11 -14.92
C CYS A 22 -1.26 -2.65 -15.33
N ARG A 23 -2.29 -1.81 -15.23
CA ARG A 23 -2.16 -0.37 -15.47
C ARG A 23 -1.25 0.29 -14.43
N ASN A 24 -1.45 -0.04 -13.16
CA ASN A 24 -0.65 0.48 -12.05
C ASN A 24 0.83 0.13 -12.22
N LEU A 25 1.15 -1.13 -12.55
CA LEU A 25 2.53 -1.54 -12.84
C LEU A 25 3.15 -0.76 -14.00
N ARG A 26 2.41 -0.52 -15.08
CA ARG A 26 2.93 0.26 -16.21
C ARG A 26 3.18 1.72 -15.85
N SER A 27 2.40 2.29 -14.94
CA SER A 27 2.62 3.64 -14.43
C SER A 27 3.67 3.73 -13.31
N LEU A 28 4.10 2.60 -12.75
CA LEU A 28 5.07 2.55 -11.67
C LEU A 28 6.49 2.55 -12.25
N HIS A 29 7.10 3.73 -12.36
CA HIS A 29 8.50 3.84 -12.81
C HIS A 29 9.52 3.70 -11.67
N GLN A 30 9.08 3.78 -10.40
CA GLN A 30 9.94 3.52 -9.25
C GLN A 30 10.13 2.01 -8.98
N PRO A 31 11.27 1.61 -8.40
CA PRO A 31 11.52 0.21 -8.06
C PRO A 31 10.55 -0.31 -6.99
N THR A 32 10.06 0.58 -6.13
CA THR A 32 9.11 0.28 -5.05
C THR A 32 7.97 1.29 -5.02
N TRP A 33 6.86 0.92 -4.38
CA TRP A 33 5.73 1.79 -4.08
C TRP A 33 5.22 1.49 -2.67
N GLY A 34 4.46 2.41 -2.08
CA GLY A 34 3.92 2.25 -0.73
C GLY A 34 3.56 3.59 -0.12
N PHE A 35 3.42 3.62 1.21
CA PHE A 35 3.11 4.82 1.97
C PHE A 35 4.33 5.36 2.71
N THR A 36 4.33 6.66 2.96
CA THR A 36 5.21 7.27 3.96
C THR A 36 4.43 7.31 5.28
N ILE A 37 4.93 6.64 6.31
CA ILE A 37 4.22 6.45 7.58
C ILE A 37 5.03 7.11 8.69
N PHE A 38 4.43 8.07 9.40
CA PHE A 38 5.02 8.74 10.55
C PHE A 38 4.44 8.14 11.83
N HIS A 39 5.32 7.65 12.69
CA HIS A 39 4.98 7.23 14.05
C HIS A 39 5.14 8.42 14.99
N THR A 40 4.06 8.83 15.66
CA THR A 40 4.02 10.09 16.44
C THR A 40 3.65 9.89 17.91
N VAL A 41 3.71 8.66 18.42
CA VAL A 41 3.44 8.35 19.83
C VAL A 41 4.41 7.29 20.30
N TYR A 42 5.20 7.57 21.33
CA TYR A 42 6.28 6.68 21.78
C TYR A 42 6.05 6.21 23.22
N THR A 43 4.86 5.65 23.48
CA THR A 43 4.55 4.97 24.74
C THR A 43 4.90 3.48 24.64
N PRO A 44 5.15 2.79 25.77
CA PRO A 44 5.41 1.34 25.75
C PRO A 44 4.28 0.51 25.11
N GLN A 45 3.04 0.98 25.20
CA GLN A 45 1.89 0.35 24.55
C GLN A 45 1.92 0.57 23.04
N SER A 46 2.21 1.81 22.61
CA SER A 46 2.35 2.16 21.19
C SER A 46 3.47 1.34 20.51
N ASP A 47 4.60 1.13 21.18
CA ASP A 47 5.71 0.34 20.64
C ASP A 47 5.31 -1.13 20.35
N VAL A 48 4.32 -1.66 21.08
CA VAL A 48 3.75 -2.99 20.86
C VAL A 48 2.68 -2.96 19.76
N GLN A 49 1.85 -1.92 19.72
CA GLN A 49 0.74 -1.80 18.77
C GLN A 49 1.20 -1.39 17.36
N PHE A 50 2.28 -0.62 17.23
CA PHE A 50 2.73 -0.09 15.95
C PHE A 50 3.11 -1.17 14.93
N PRO A 51 3.84 -2.25 15.29
CA PRO A 51 4.03 -3.39 14.39
C PRO A 51 2.72 -4.08 13.97
N LEU A 52 1.72 -4.15 14.85
CA LEU A 52 0.41 -4.72 14.54
C LEU A 52 -0.37 -3.84 13.56
N PHE A 53 -0.28 -2.52 13.72
CA PHE A 53 -0.80 -1.56 12.76
C PHE A 53 -0.20 -1.79 11.37
N LEU A 54 1.13 -1.88 11.26
CA LEU A 54 1.81 -2.14 9.99
C LEU A 54 1.35 -3.46 9.35
N ALA A 55 1.29 -4.54 10.14
CA ALA A 55 0.81 -5.83 9.66
C ALA A 55 -0.64 -5.77 9.13
N LYS A 56 -1.51 -4.98 9.77
CA LYS A 56 -2.90 -4.78 9.32
C LYS A 56 -2.97 -3.99 8.01
N VAL A 57 -2.14 -2.96 7.86
CA VAL A 57 -2.01 -2.20 6.61
C VAL A 57 -1.52 -3.12 5.48
N ASP A 58 -0.47 -3.90 5.74
CA ASP A 58 0.09 -4.83 4.76
C ASP A 58 -0.96 -5.85 4.30
N ALA A 59 -1.66 -6.49 5.24
CA ALA A 59 -2.72 -7.45 4.92
C ALA A 59 -3.87 -6.80 4.12
N TYR A 60 -4.26 -5.57 4.44
CA TYR A 60 -5.28 -4.84 3.69
C TYR A 60 -4.84 -4.52 2.26
N VAL A 61 -3.58 -4.10 2.08
CA VAL A 61 -3.01 -3.80 0.78
C VAL A 61 -2.90 -5.05 -0.08
N GLU A 62 -2.39 -6.16 0.47
CA GLU A 62 -2.31 -7.44 -0.23
C GLU A 62 -3.68 -7.94 -0.67
N SER A 63 -4.67 -7.88 0.23
CA SER A 63 -6.07 -8.23 -0.08
C SER A 63 -6.65 -7.35 -1.18
N SER A 64 -6.35 -6.04 -1.15
CA SER A 64 -6.79 -5.08 -2.19
C SER A 64 -6.15 -5.36 -3.54
N ILE A 65 -4.87 -5.75 -3.57
CA ILE A 65 -4.16 -6.16 -4.80
C ILE A 65 -4.85 -7.40 -5.40
N ASP A 66 -5.15 -8.39 -4.56
CA ASP A 66 -5.73 -9.67 -4.97
C ASP A 66 -7.24 -9.69 -5.16
N TYR A 67 -7.91 -8.56 -4.91
CA TYR A 67 -9.36 -8.47 -4.94
C TYR A 67 -9.96 -9.03 -6.24
N GLU A 68 -9.33 -8.76 -7.39
CA GLU A 68 -9.80 -9.23 -8.71
C GLU A 68 -9.46 -10.71 -9.00
N LEU A 69 -8.52 -11.30 -8.26
CA LEU A 69 -8.17 -12.72 -8.40
C LEU A 69 -9.17 -13.62 -7.67
N SER A 70 -9.85 -13.11 -6.65
CA SER A 70 -10.78 -13.88 -5.82
C SER A 70 -12.07 -14.22 -6.58
N PRO A 71 -12.36 -15.50 -6.85
CA PRO A 71 -13.59 -15.92 -7.51
C PRO A 71 -14.84 -15.63 -6.67
N ARG A 72 -14.68 -15.53 -5.33
CA ARG A 72 -15.77 -15.28 -4.38
C ARG A 72 -16.36 -13.88 -4.54
N ASN A 73 -15.59 -12.92 -5.04
CA ASN A 73 -16.01 -11.52 -5.13
C ASN A 73 -17.00 -11.25 -6.28
N PHE A 74 -17.14 -12.19 -7.22
CA PHE A 74 -17.98 -12.01 -8.41
C PHE A 74 -19.25 -12.87 -8.40
N GLY A 75 -19.53 -13.61 -7.32
CA GLY A 75 -20.80 -14.29 -7.02
C GLY A 75 -21.24 -15.42 -7.97
N VAL A 76 -20.69 -15.50 -9.18
CA VAL A 76 -21.04 -16.47 -10.21
C VAL A 76 -19.76 -17.06 -10.80
N PRO A 77 -19.65 -18.39 -10.96
CA PRO A 77 -18.55 -19.00 -11.69
C PRO A 77 -18.52 -18.45 -13.12
N SER A 78 -17.51 -17.64 -13.44
CA SER A 78 -17.30 -17.20 -14.81
C SER A 78 -16.75 -18.38 -15.63
N PRO A 79 -17.23 -18.61 -16.86
CA PRO A 79 -16.61 -19.55 -17.79
C PRO A 79 -15.25 -19.05 -18.30
N GLU A 80 -14.89 -17.79 -18.00
CA GLU A 80 -13.59 -17.24 -18.36
C GLU A 80 -12.46 -17.84 -17.52
N PRO A 81 -11.27 -18.06 -18.11
CA PRO A 81 -10.09 -18.44 -17.35
C PRO A 81 -9.79 -17.44 -16.21
N PRO A 82 -9.23 -17.92 -15.08
CA PRO A 82 -8.69 -17.06 -14.05
C PRO A 82 -7.68 -16.07 -14.62
N PHE A 83 -7.62 -14.90 -13.98
CA PHE A 83 -6.61 -13.91 -14.27
C PHE A 83 -5.21 -14.43 -13.95
N ASP A 84 -4.21 -13.96 -14.69
CA ASP A 84 -2.80 -14.18 -14.34
C ASP A 84 -2.46 -13.46 -13.02
N SER A 85 -1.91 -14.19 -12.05
CA SER A 85 -1.49 -13.60 -10.77
C SER A 85 -0.12 -12.92 -10.86
N GLY A 86 0.67 -13.14 -11.92
CA GLY A 86 2.00 -12.55 -12.07
C GLY A 86 2.06 -11.03 -11.83
N PRO A 87 1.16 -10.22 -12.43
CA PRO A 87 1.07 -8.79 -12.14
C PRO A 87 0.77 -8.45 -10.67
N ASN A 88 -0.04 -9.26 -9.98
CA ASN A 88 -0.35 -9.08 -8.56
C ASN A 88 0.88 -9.35 -7.70
N GLU A 89 1.54 -10.48 -7.94
CA GLU A 89 2.76 -10.86 -7.23
C GLU A 89 3.87 -9.83 -7.42
N GLU A 90 4.02 -9.28 -8.63
CA GLU A 90 4.98 -8.20 -8.88
C GLU A 90 4.61 -6.91 -8.14
N MET A 91 3.33 -6.56 -8.07
CA MET A 91 2.88 -5.41 -7.28
C MET A 91 3.16 -5.60 -5.78
N LYS A 92 2.85 -6.76 -5.21
CA LYS A 92 3.19 -7.07 -3.81
C LYS A 92 4.70 -7.04 -3.57
N ARG A 93 5.49 -7.65 -4.46
CA ARG A 93 6.95 -7.67 -4.36
C ARG A 93 7.56 -6.27 -4.31
N ARG A 94 6.96 -5.30 -5.02
CA ARG A 94 7.41 -3.90 -5.02
C ARG A 94 6.78 -3.05 -3.91
N TYR A 95 5.85 -3.60 -3.14
CA TYR A 95 5.24 -2.89 -2.03
C TYR A 95 6.24 -2.79 -0.86
N ALA A 96 6.54 -1.57 -0.46
CA ALA A 96 7.42 -1.24 0.65
C ALA A 96 7.03 0.13 1.22
N ASN A 97 6.73 0.21 2.51
CA ASN A 97 6.45 1.48 3.18
C ASN A 97 7.74 2.15 3.65
N ASP A 98 7.75 3.48 3.63
CA ASP A 98 8.79 4.30 4.24
C ASP A 98 8.32 4.67 5.66
N VAL A 99 8.81 3.96 6.67
CA VAL A 99 8.46 4.21 8.08
C VAL A 99 9.45 5.20 8.67
N ILE A 100 8.93 6.31 9.20
CA ILE A 100 9.70 7.40 9.79
C ILE A 100 9.51 7.39 11.30
N GLU A 101 10.51 6.83 11.97
CA GLU A 101 10.63 6.88 13.43
C GLU A 101 11.49 8.07 13.83
N ASN A 102 10.89 9.01 14.54
CA ASN A 102 11.55 10.18 15.11
C ASN A 102 10.90 10.49 16.46
N PRO A 103 11.56 10.18 17.59
CA PRO A 103 11.05 10.49 18.92
C PRO A 103 10.74 11.98 19.15
N GLY A 104 11.35 12.89 18.37
CA GLY A 104 11.02 14.31 18.41
C GLY A 104 9.64 14.65 17.84
N LEU A 105 8.91 13.67 17.29
CA LEU A 105 7.52 13.79 16.84
C LEU A 105 6.53 13.17 17.82
N ASP A 106 6.96 12.81 19.03
CA ASP A 106 6.06 12.32 20.07
C ASP A 106 5.03 13.40 20.44
N GLY A 107 3.73 13.07 20.31
CA GLY A 107 2.64 14.02 20.49
C GLY A 107 2.59 15.14 19.44
N ALA A 108 3.23 14.96 18.29
CA ALA A 108 3.28 15.95 17.22
C ALA A 108 1.87 16.31 16.70
N SER A 109 1.67 17.60 16.39
CA SER A 109 0.47 18.03 15.69
C SER A 109 0.54 17.67 14.19
N ILE A 110 -0.61 17.77 13.51
CA ILE A 110 -0.66 17.61 12.04
C ILE A 110 0.27 18.60 11.34
N ASP A 111 0.43 19.81 11.87
CA ASP A 111 1.30 20.84 11.28
C ASP A 111 2.78 20.46 11.43
N ASP A 112 3.17 19.88 12.56
CA ASP A 112 4.53 19.37 12.80
C ASP A 112 4.84 18.20 11.87
N VAL A 113 3.91 17.26 11.71
CA VAL A 113 4.05 16.13 10.76
C VAL A 113 4.11 16.64 9.32
N ARG A 114 3.33 17.66 8.96
CA ARG A 114 3.42 18.28 7.62
C ARG A 114 4.78 18.91 7.38
N ALA A 115 5.36 19.57 8.37
CA ALA A 115 6.70 20.13 8.30
C ALA A 115 7.75 19.01 8.17
N ALA A 116 7.63 17.95 8.97
CA ALA A 116 8.51 16.78 8.90
C ALA A 116 8.42 16.06 7.54
N PHE A 117 7.22 15.90 6.99
CA PHE A 117 7.01 15.30 5.67
C PHE A 117 7.61 16.17 4.57
N THR A 118 7.41 17.49 4.62
CA THR A 118 8.04 18.43 3.68
C THR A 118 9.57 18.34 3.74
N LYS A 119 10.15 18.23 4.94
CA LYS A 119 11.59 18.04 5.13
C LYS A 119 12.04 16.71 4.54
N TRP A 120 11.33 15.62 4.83
CA TRP A 120 11.63 14.29 4.30
C TRP A 120 11.62 14.26 2.77
N LEU A 121 10.65 14.92 2.12
CA LEU A 121 10.60 15.04 0.66
C LEU A 121 11.84 15.74 0.09
N LYS A 122 12.29 16.82 0.73
CA LYS A 122 13.50 17.56 0.34
C LYS A 122 14.77 16.72 0.54
N ASP A 123 14.89 16.04 1.68
CA ASP A 123 16.04 15.20 2.01
C ASP A 123 16.17 14.03 1.02
N ASN A 124 15.04 13.48 0.55
CA ASN A 124 14.97 12.45 -0.48
C ASN A 124 15.03 12.98 -1.92
N ARG A 125 15.30 14.28 -2.10
CA ARG A 125 15.42 14.95 -3.41
C ARG A 125 14.19 14.74 -4.30
N VAL A 126 13.01 14.69 -3.69
CA VAL A 126 11.75 14.62 -4.42
C VAL A 126 11.48 15.99 -5.03
N ASP A 127 11.52 16.05 -6.36
CA ASP A 127 11.12 17.23 -7.10
C ASP A 127 9.59 17.33 -7.13
N LEU A 128 9.06 18.30 -6.38
CA LEU A 128 7.61 18.54 -6.26
C LEU A 128 7.00 19.21 -7.49
N GLU A 129 7.83 19.78 -8.38
CA GLU A 129 7.40 20.39 -9.64
C GLU A 129 7.16 19.32 -10.73
N LEU A 130 7.62 18.08 -10.50
CA LEU A 130 7.28 16.95 -11.36
C LEU A 130 5.80 16.61 -11.23
N HIS A 131 5.10 16.65 -12.36
CA HIS A 131 3.66 16.39 -12.42
C HIS A 131 3.28 14.93 -12.07
N GLN A 132 4.26 14.02 -11.98
CA GLN A 132 4.08 12.61 -11.60
C GLN A 132 4.65 12.32 -10.22
N LEU A 133 4.00 12.85 -9.18
CA LEU A 133 4.29 12.42 -7.81
C LEU A 133 3.64 11.07 -7.52
N TYR A 134 4.44 10.14 -6.99
CA TYR A 134 3.97 8.86 -6.46
C TYR A 134 3.17 9.04 -5.18
N ALA A 135 2.33 8.06 -4.80
CA ALA A 135 1.47 8.14 -3.62
C ALA A 135 2.25 8.55 -2.35
N ARG A 136 3.39 7.92 -2.08
CA ARG A 136 4.31 8.26 -0.96
C ARG A 136 4.82 9.70 -0.93
N HIS A 137 4.76 10.42 -2.06
CA HIS A 137 5.16 11.83 -2.15
C HIS A 137 3.97 12.81 -2.06
N ARG A 138 2.74 12.30 -2.12
CA ARG A 138 1.51 13.12 -2.12
C ARG A 138 0.79 13.08 -0.78
N VAL A 139 0.85 11.94 -0.12
CA VAL A 139 0.18 11.68 1.15
C VAL A 139 1.13 10.95 2.09
N CYS A 140 0.99 11.21 3.38
CA CYS A 140 1.60 10.43 4.44
C CYS A 140 0.52 9.93 5.39
N ILE A 141 0.78 8.81 6.05
CA ILE A 141 -0.03 8.29 7.15
C ILE A 141 0.60 8.78 8.45
N MET A 142 -0.18 9.44 9.29
CA MET A 142 0.21 9.78 10.66
C MET A 142 -0.42 8.74 11.58
N VAL A 143 0.41 8.11 12.41
CA VAL A 143 -0.02 7.09 13.37
C VAL A 143 0.10 7.69 14.76
N ASP A 144 -1.03 8.22 15.23
CA ASP A 144 -1.21 8.77 16.57
C ASP A 144 -1.87 7.75 17.51
N GLU A 145 -2.11 8.19 18.76
CA GLU A 145 -2.66 7.34 19.81
C GLU A 145 -4.04 6.80 19.42
N ALA A 146 -4.90 7.64 18.85
CA ALA A 146 -6.24 7.26 18.43
C ALA A 146 -6.23 6.19 17.33
N VAL A 147 -5.27 6.26 16.40
CA VAL A 147 -5.08 5.21 15.38
C VAL A 147 -4.71 3.89 16.05
N LEU A 148 -3.77 3.89 17.00
CA LEU A 148 -3.29 2.68 17.66
C LEU A 148 -4.33 2.06 18.59
N ASP A 149 -5.09 2.87 19.33
CA ASP A 149 -6.21 2.41 20.16
C ASP A 149 -7.27 1.68 19.34
N SER A 150 -7.51 2.12 18.08
CA SER A 150 -8.45 1.45 17.18
C SER A 150 -7.99 0.04 16.73
N ILE A 151 -6.68 -0.23 16.79
CA ILE A 151 -6.12 -1.55 16.49
C ILE A 151 -6.45 -2.51 17.63
N GLU A 152 -6.32 -2.06 18.87
CA GLU A 152 -6.65 -2.84 20.06
C GLU A 152 -8.14 -3.19 20.13
N ALA A 153 -9.03 -2.20 19.97
CA ALA A 153 -10.47 -2.45 19.94
C ALA A 153 -10.87 -3.46 18.83
N GLY A 154 -10.24 -3.37 17.66
CA GLY A 154 -10.49 -4.31 16.56
C GLY A 154 -9.93 -5.73 16.76
N LEU A 155 -9.02 -5.94 17.72
CA LEU A 155 -8.56 -7.26 18.13
C LEU A 155 -9.52 -7.92 19.14
N GLU A 156 -10.20 -7.12 19.96
CA GLU A 156 -11.20 -7.60 20.91
C GLU A 156 -12.46 -8.13 20.19
N ASP A 157 -12.85 -7.53 19.06
CA ASP A 157 -14.00 -7.96 18.24
C ASP A 157 -13.80 -9.30 17.49
N LEU A 158 -12.58 -9.86 17.52
CA LEU A 158 -12.21 -11.12 16.86
C LEU A 158 -12.14 -12.32 17.84
N ASN A 159 -12.39 -12.10 19.14
CA ASN A 159 -12.45 -13.13 20.18
C ASN A 159 -13.88 -13.41 20.65
#